data_AF-A0A954W018-F1
#
_entry.id   AF-A0A954W018-F1
#
_cell.length_a   1.000
_cell.length_b   1.000
_cell.length_c   1.000
_cell.angle_alpha   90.00
_cell.angle_beta   90.00
_cell.angle_gamma   90.00
#
_symmetry.space_group_name_H-M   'P 1'
#
loop_
_entity.id
_entity.type
_entity.pdbx_description
1 polymer ?
#
loop_
_entity_poly.entity_id
_entity_poly.type
_entity_poly.pdbx_seq_one_letter_code
_entity_poly.pdbx_strand_id
1 'polypeptide(L)'
;MDLPVINIPRATPVQIERPPQENIPPTRQQREQIRTWLKEFVAAEKPVPPLPMSELRGMAESFAEAKQIDAKYVDYIGVLMNSEVWKDSLASVPYNRRLLLLPKCLRIEDQCPAPFDEFGLLCKQCGLCSIQDLQEEAEKLGYAVLVAEGSALVMAIVQTGKIDAIVGVSCLSVLEKAFPYMESAAIPGVAVPLLQDDCKDVTVDLDWVWEVIHLTSDDRTYRLNLDTLRTEVQTWFESDSLAAIMGPAASETERIARSWLAKDGKRWRPFLAACAWKAMQDDPETPIPDHVKKIAVAVECFHKASLVHDDIEDDDDIRYGEPALHTQHGTAIALNVGDLLLGDGYRLIGECNAPGVNLAAMLQAAAAGHSTLCLGQGAELCWAQNPQPLSTLEVLDIFRQKTSPAFEVALAMGC
;
A
#
# COMPACT_ATOMS: atom_id res chain seq x y z
N MET A 1 13.13 -13.84 -54.56
CA MET A 1 13.51 -13.13 -53.34
C MET A 1 12.45 -12.08 -53.11
N ASP A 2 11.42 -12.43 -52.34
CA ASP A 2 10.44 -11.45 -51.88
C ASP A 2 11.12 -10.62 -50.79
N LEU A 3 11.31 -9.33 -51.07
CA LEU A 3 11.76 -8.40 -50.05
C LEU A 3 10.67 -8.31 -48.97
N PRO A 4 11.03 -8.41 -47.68
CA PRO A 4 10.05 -8.25 -46.61
C PRO A 4 9.38 -6.89 -46.75
N VAL A 5 8.05 -6.88 -46.75
CA VAL A 5 7.25 -5.66 -46.71
C VAL A 5 7.61 -4.94 -45.41
N ILE A 6 8.37 -3.84 -45.53
CA ILE A 6 8.64 -2.94 -44.41
C ILE A 6 7.32 -2.26 -44.10
N ASN A 7 6.68 -2.69 -43.02
CA ASN A 7 5.47 -2.05 -42.51
C ASN A 7 5.92 -0.75 -41.84
N ILE A 8 5.90 0.35 -42.59
CA ILE A 8 6.20 1.68 -42.06
C ILE A 8 5.07 2.00 -41.06
N PRO A 9 5.36 2.31 -39.78
CA PRO A 9 4.35 2.75 -38.83
C PRO A 9 3.55 3.90 -39.45
N ARG A 10 2.23 3.89 -39.28
CA ARG A 10 1.42 5.05 -39.68
C ARG A 10 1.97 6.27 -38.93
N ALA A 11 2.33 7.32 -39.67
CA ALA A 11 2.81 8.55 -39.07
C ALA A 11 1.77 9.03 -38.05
N THR A 12 2.22 9.40 -36.85
CA THR A 12 1.40 10.07 -35.85
C THR A 12 0.66 11.22 -36.53
N PRO A 13 -0.68 11.31 -36.40
CA PRO A 13 -1.44 12.36 -37.04
C PRO A 13 -0.88 13.72 -36.61
N VAL A 14 -0.55 14.57 -37.58
CA VAL A 14 -0.10 15.93 -37.28
C VAL A 14 -1.27 16.64 -36.60
N GLN A 15 -1.15 16.86 -35.29
CA GLN A 15 -2.14 17.64 -34.55
C GLN A 15 -2.21 19.04 -35.16
N ILE A 16 -3.43 19.51 -35.42
CA ILE A 16 -3.64 20.89 -35.84
C ILE A 16 -3.30 21.76 -34.63
N GLU A 17 -2.22 22.53 -34.71
CA GLU A 17 -1.82 23.40 -33.61
C GLU A 17 -2.90 24.45 -33.33
N ARG A 18 -3.42 24.41 -32.10
CA ARG A 18 -4.35 25.40 -31.55
C ARG A 18 -3.63 26.16 -30.43
N PRO A 19 -3.89 27.47 -30.26
CA PRO A 19 -3.33 28.21 -29.15
C PRO A 19 -3.79 27.61 -27.82
N PRO A 20 -2.93 27.57 -26.78
CA PRO A 20 -3.37 27.19 -25.44
C PRO A 20 -4.38 28.18 -24.87
N GLN A 21 -5.18 27.73 -23.90
CA GLN A 21 -6.03 28.57 -23.06
C GLN A 21 -5.23 29.59 -22.24
N GLU A 22 -5.88 30.67 -21.79
CA GLU A 22 -5.18 31.84 -21.20
C GLU A 22 -4.37 31.55 -19.93
N ASN A 23 -4.78 30.55 -19.16
CA ASN A 23 -4.13 30.08 -17.93
C ASN A 23 -3.09 28.97 -18.18
N ILE A 24 -2.67 28.76 -19.44
CA ILE A 24 -1.55 27.89 -19.81
C ILE A 24 -0.49 28.71 -20.55
N PRO A 25 0.82 28.53 -20.25
CA PRO A 25 1.87 29.23 -20.98
C PRO A 25 1.81 28.95 -22.49
N PRO A 26 1.80 30.01 -23.34
CA PRO A 26 1.46 29.88 -24.76
C PRO A 26 2.47 29.08 -25.56
N THR A 27 3.77 29.17 -25.22
CA THR A 27 4.82 28.49 -25.98
C THR A 27 5.31 27.23 -25.27
N ARG A 28 5.65 26.20 -26.06
CA ARG A 28 6.27 24.98 -25.56
C ARG A 28 7.54 25.26 -24.75
N GLN A 29 8.38 26.19 -25.23
CA GLN A 29 9.61 26.59 -24.53
C GLN A 29 9.33 27.12 -23.11
N GLN A 30 8.28 27.92 -22.92
CA GLN A 30 7.90 28.40 -21.58
C GLN A 30 7.44 27.25 -20.68
N ARG A 31 6.65 26.30 -21.22
CA ARG A 31 6.19 25.13 -20.46
C ARG A 31 7.36 24.22 -20.04
N GLU A 32 8.31 23.95 -20.93
CA GLU A 32 9.53 23.18 -20.64
C GLU A 32 10.44 23.88 -19.62
N GLN A 33 10.55 25.20 -19.70
CA GLN A 33 11.31 25.99 -18.73
C GLN A 33 10.71 25.89 -17.32
N ILE A 34 9.39 25.99 -17.19
CA ILE A 34 8.69 25.85 -15.90
C ILE A 34 8.89 24.45 -15.33
N ARG A 35 8.75 23.39 -16.14
CA ARG A 35 8.99 22.01 -15.72
C ARG A 35 10.42 21.82 -15.19
N THR A 36 11.41 22.42 -15.86
CA THR A 36 12.82 22.35 -15.43
C THR A 36 13.03 23.01 -14.07
N TRP A 37 12.48 24.21 -13.87
CA TRP A 37 12.57 24.91 -12.59
C TRP A 37 11.82 24.18 -11.46
N LEU A 38 10.67 23.57 -11.75
CA LEU A 38 9.92 22.80 -10.76
C LEU A 38 10.69 21.57 -10.30
N LYS A 39 11.38 20.87 -11.21
CA LYS A 39 12.27 19.77 -10.86
C LYS A 39 13.37 20.19 -9.88
N GLU A 40 14.01 21.34 -10.13
CA GLU A 40 15.02 21.91 -9.23
C GLU A 40 14.42 22.28 -7.86
N PHE A 41 13.23 22.87 -7.87
CA PHE A 41 12.52 23.28 -6.66
C PHE A 41 12.12 22.09 -5.78
N VAL A 42 11.47 21.08 -6.35
CA VAL A 42 11.05 19.86 -5.63
C VAL A 42 12.26 19.10 -5.09
N ALA A 43 13.36 19.04 -5.84
CA ALA A 43 14.60 18.41 -5.37
C ALA A 43 15.24 19.14 -4.17
N ALA A 44 15.07 20.46 -4.07
CA ALA A 44 15.56 21.27 -2.97
C ALA A 44 14.67 21.18 -1.73
N GLU A 45 13.35 21.34 -1.90
CA GLU A 45 12.39 21.38 -0.80
C GLU A 45 12.03 19.97 -0.26
N LYS A 46 12.15 18.93 -1.10
CA LYS A 46 11.82 17.53 -0.79
C LYS A 46 10.45 17.36 -0.09
N PRO A 47 9.36 17.92 -0.65
CA PRO A 47 8.02 17.70 -0.12
C PRO A 47 7.66 16.21 -0.15
N VAL A 48 6.87 15.76 0.84
CA VAL A 48 6.42 14.37 0.94
C VAL A 48 4.96 14.30 0.51
N PRO A 49 4.61 13.58 -0.57
CA PRO A 49 3.23 13.42 -0.97
C PRO A 49 2.45 12.46 -0.03
N PRO A 50 1.10 12.56 0.05
CA PRO A 50 0.24 13.51 -0.66
C PRO A 50 0.29 14.92 -0.05
N LEU A 51 0.29 15.95 -0.90
CA LEU A 51 0.20 17.35 -0.47
C LEU A 51 -1.26 17.82 -0.48
N PRO A 52 -1.78 18.40 0.61
CA PRO A 52 -3.08 19.04 0.61
C PRO A 52 -3.15 20.19 -0.41
N MET A 53 -4.33 20.39 -1.02
CA MET A 53 -4.54 21.45 -2.02
C MET A 53 -4.10 22.85 -1.56
N SER A 54 -4.30 23.18 -0.28
CA SER A 54 -3.87 24.48 0.27
C SER A 54 -2.36 24.62 0.31
N GLU A 55 -1.63 23.54 0.60
CA GLU A 55 -0.18 23.52 0.63
C GLU A 55 0.39 23.62 -0.78
N LEU A 56 -0.13 22.80 -1.70
CA LEU A 56 0.25 22.82 -3.11
C LEU A 56 0.06 24.20 -3.74
N ARG A 57 -1.08 24.85 -3.46
CA ARG A 57 -1.37 26.21 -3.93
C ARG A 57 -0.40 27.24 -3.36
N GLY A 58 -0.13 27.20 -2.06
CA GLY A 58 0.83 28.10 -1.43
C GLY A 58 2.25 27.94 -1.99
N MET A 59 2.69 26.71 -2.23
CA MET A 59 3.97 26.43 -2.88
C MET A 59 4.00 26.93 -4.33
N ALA A 60 2.93 26.73 -5.09
CA ALA A 60 2.83 27.21 -6.49
C ALA A 60 2.84 28.74 -6.58
N GLU A 61 2.15 29.44 -5.68
CA GLU A 61 2.15 30.90 -5.58
C GLU A 61 3.54 31.43 -5.24
N SER A 62 4.20 30.85 -4.23
CA SER A 62 5.58 31.21 -3.85
C SER A 62 6.57 30.96 -4.99
N PHE A 63 6.42 29.85 -5.71
CA PHE A 63 7.26 29.52 -6.87
C PHE A 63 7.06 30.51 -8.01
N ALA A 64 5.79 30.85 -8.31
CA ALA A 64 5.45 31.80 -9.37
C ALA A 64 6.04 33.18 -9.06
N GLU A 65 5.92 33.67 -7.82
CA GLU A 65 6.51 34.94 -7.40
C GLU A 65 8.05 34.92 -7.52
N ALA A 66 8.71 33.87 -7.02
CA ALA A 66 10.16 33.75 -7.07
C ALA A 66 10.73 33.70 -8.50
N LYS A 67 10.01 33.11 -9.45
CA LYS A 67 10.40 33.01 -10.86
C LYS A 67 9.81 34.11 -11.74
N GLN A 68 9.07 35.07 -11.16
CA GLN A 68 8.39 36.17 -11.87
C GLN A 68 7.45 35.65 -12.97
N ILE A 69 6.74 34.57 -12.68
CA ILE A 69 5.73 33.98 -13.56
C ILE A 69 4.37 34.62 -13.23
N ASP A 70 3.58 34.91 -14.26
CA ASP A 70 2.24 35.48 -14.11
C ASP A 70 1.35 34.59 -13.22
N ALA A 71 0.66 35.22 -12.26
CA ALA A 71 -0.21 34.56 -11.29
C ALA A 71 -1.34 33.75 -11.96
N LYS A 72 -1.73 34.07 -13.20
CA LYS A 72 -2.74 33.28 -13.94
C LYS A 72 -2.30 31.85 -14.25
N TYR A 73 -1.01 31.52 -14.11
CA TYR A 73 -0.47 30.17 -14.32
C TYR A 73 -0.33 29.36 -13.03
N VAL A 74 -0.78 29.87 -11.87
CA VAL A 74 -0.63 29.18 -10.57
C VAL A 74 -1.27 27.80 -10.57
N ASP A 75 -2.47 27.62 -11.11
CA ASP A 75 -3.13 26.32 -11.13
C ASP A 75 -2.37 25.32 -12.02
N TYR A 76 -1.86 25.78 -13.18
CA TYR A 76 -0.97 24.99 -14.03
C TYR A 76 0.31 24.58 -13.29
N ILE A 77 0.95 25.51 -12.59
CA ILE A 77 2.15 25.25 -11.77
C ILE A 77 1.83 24.24 -10.66
N GLY A 78 0.69 24.36 -9.98
CA GLY A 78 0.25 23.44 -8.94
C GLY A 78 0.13 22.01 -9.47
N VAL A 79 -0.50 21.82 -10.63
CA VAL A 79 -0.58 20.50 -11.28
C VAL A 79 0.80 19.94 -11.60
N LEU A 80 1.67 20.73 -12.22
CA LEU A 80 3.03 20.29 -12.56
C LEU A 80 3.87 19.97 -11.32
N MET A 81 3.72 20.76 -10.26
CA MET A 81 4.40 20.56 -8.99
C MET A 81 3.97 19.24 -8.36
N ASN A 82 2.66 18.99 -8.24
CA ASN A 82 2.17 17.71 -7.72
C ASN A 82 2.65 16.53 -8.56
N SER A 83 2.61 16.65 -9.88
CA SER A 83 3.15 15.66 -10.81
C SER A 83 4.63 15.37 -10.56
N GLU A 84 5.45 16.40 -10.30
CA GLU A 84 6.88 16.23 -10.02
C GLU A 84 7.13 15.60 -8.64
N VAL A 85 6.33 15.96 -7.63
CA VAL A 85 6.42 15.35 -6.28
C VAL A 85 6.08 13.85 -6.31
N TRP A 86 5.11 13.44 -7.13
CA TRP A 86 4.74 12.02 -7.27
C TRP A 86 5.60 11.24 -8.28
N LYS A 87 6.48 11.90 -9.04
CA LYS A 87 7.19 11.32 -10.18
C LYS A 87 7.95 10.04 -9.83
N ASP A 88 8.71 10.05 -8.75
CA ASP A 88 9.52 8.91 -8.33
C ASP A 88 8.65 7.75 -7.81
N SER A 89 7.56 8.07 -7.11
CA SER A 89 6.59 7.07 -6.66
C SER A 89 5.83 6.43 -7.83
N LEU A 90 5.48 7.19 -8.86
CA LEU A 90 4.91 6.63 -10.08
C LEU A 90 5.92 5.69 -10.74
N ALA A 91 7.18 6.11 -10.82
CA ALA A 91 8.26 5.38 -11.47
C ALA A 91 8.56 4.01 -10.82
N SER A 92 8.40 3.88 -9.50
CA SER A 92 8.60 2.59 -8.79
C SER A 92 7.44 1.61 -8.95
N VAL A 93 6.23 2.07 -9.29
CA VAL A 93 5.08 1.18 -9.48
C VAL A 93 5.24 0.40 -10.79
N PRO A 94 5.07 -0.94 -10.82
CA PRO A 94 5.09 -1.72 -12.05
C PRO A 94 4.06 -1.27 -13.09
N TYR A 95 4.39 -1.29 -14.38
CA TYR A 95 3.49 -0.83 -15.45
C TYR A 95 2.11 -1.51 -15.45
N ASN A 96 2.06 -2.81 -15.13
CA ASN A 96 0.82 -3.58 -15.04
C ASN A 96 -0.09 -3.21 -13.85
N ARG A 97 0.38 -2.32 -12.97
CA ARG A 97 -0.37 -1.74 -11.86
C ARG A 97 -0.62 -0.24 -12.06
N ARG A 98 -0.40 0.27 -13.28
CA ARG A 98 -0.65 1.66 -13.64
C ARG A 98 -1.87 1.79 -14.55
N LEU A 99 -2.60 2.88 -14.37
CA LEU A 99 -3.70 3.29 -15.24
C LEU A 99 -3.29 4.52 -16.05
N LEU A 100 -3.40 4.45 -17.38
CA LEU A 100 -3.35 5.62 -18.25
C LEU A 100 -4.79 6.09 -18.52
N LEU A 101 -5.10 7.30 -18.07
CA LEU A 101 -6.38 7.95 -18.32
C LEU A 101 -6.23 9.00 -19.42
N LEU A 102 -6.90 8.78 -20.54
CA LEU A 102 -6.92 9.70 -21.67
C LEU A 102 -8.29 10.37 -21.81
N PRO A 103 -8.37 11.65 -22.20
CA PRO A 103 -9.63 12.32 -22.43
C PRO A 103 -10.10 12.03 -23.86
N LYS A 104 -11.40 11.80 -24.03
CA LYS A 104 -12.01 11.60 -25.35
C LYS A 104 -11.85 12.82 -26.26
N CYS A 105 -11.59 14.00 -25.70
CA CYS A 105 -11.43 15.28 -26.41
C CYS A 105 -10.22 15.33 -27.34
N LEU A 106 -9.22 14.44 -27.17
CA LEU A 106 -8.08 14.31 -28.09
C LEU A 106 -8.49 13.78 -29.47
N ARG A 107 -9.67 13.17 -29.59
CA ARG A 107 -10.17 12.62 -30.86
C ARG A 107 -10.55 13.75 -31.81
N ILE A 108 -10.44 13.49 -33.12
CA ILE A 108 -11.09 14.32 -34.13
C ILE A 108 -12.60 14.02 -34.07
N GLU A 109 -13.37 14.89 -33.41
CA GLU A 109 -14.75 14.60 -33.02
C GLU A 109 -15.63 14.19 -34.21
N ASP A 110 -15.55 14.95 -35.30
CA ASP A 110 -16.41 14.79 -36.47
C ASP A 110 -16.05 13.57 -37.34
N GLN A 111 -14.90 12.92 -37.07
CA GLN A 111 -14.38 11.81 -37.88
C GLN A 111 -14.13 10.53 -37.08
N CYS A 112 -14.26 10.56 -35.75
CA CYS A 112 -13.95 9.43 -34.91
C CYS A 112 -15.03 8.32 -35.04
N PRO A 113 -14.67 7.09 -35.46
CA PRO A 113 -15.64 6.00 -35.62
C PRO A 113 -15.87 5.21 -34.31
N ALA A 114 -15.24 5.62 -33.21
CA ALA A 114 -15.25 4.86 -31.96
C ALA A 114 -16.61 4.96 -31.25
N PRO A 115 -17.20 3.82 -30.83
CA PRO A 115 -18.41 3.83 -30.02
C PRO A 115 -18.10 4.21 -28.57
N PHE A 116 -19.15 4.49 -27.80
CA PHE A 116 -19.09 4.72 -26.37
C PHE A 116 -19.82 3.60 -25.63
N ASP A 117 -19.29 3.20 -24.49
CA ASP A 117 -19.97 2.35 -23.51
C ASP A 117 -20.13 3.08 -22.17
N GLU A 118 -20.46 2.34 -21.11
CA GLU A 118 -20.59 2.90 -19.76
C GLU A 118 -19.25 3.36 -19.15
N PHE A 119 -18.12 2.88 -19.69
CA PHE A 119 -16.79 3.16 -19.20
C PHE A 119 -16.09 4.29 -19.96
N GLY A 120 -16.37 4.47 -21.25
CA GLY A 120 -15.82 5.58 -22.03
C GLY A 120 -15.83 5.35 -23.54
N LEU A 121 -14.87 5.98 -24.23
CA LEU A 121 -14.64 5.84 -25.67
C LEU A 121 -13.88 4.54 -25.96
N LEU A 122 -14.41 3.70 -26.84
CA LEU A 122 -13.75 2.47 -27.27
C LEU A 122 -12.96 2.70 -28.56
N CYS A 123 -11.68 3.11 -28.42
CA CYS A 123 -10.81 3.44 -29.55
C CYS A 123 -10.75 2.30 -30.58
N LYS A 124 -10.98 2.64 -31.85
CA LYS A 124 -10.93 1.69 -32.99
C LYS A 124 -9.61 1.74 -33.76
N GLN A 125 -8.59 2.41 -33.21
CA GLN A 125 -7.27 2.53 -33.85
C GLN A 125 -7.38 3.05 -35.31
N CYS A 126 -8.18 4.10 -35.50
CA CYS A 126 -8.47 4.67 -36.81
C CYS A 126 -7.31 5.48 -37.42
N GLY A 127 -6.30 5.83 -36.62
CA GLY A 127 -5.13 6.62 -37.05
C GLY A 127 -5.41 8.11 -37.24
N LEU A 128 -6.43 8.67 -36.59
CA LEU A 128 -6.81 10.08 -36.75
C LEU A 128 -6.33 10.99 -35.61
N CYS A 129 -6.02 10.44 -34.44
CA CYS A 129 -5.56 11.21 -33.27
C CYS A 129 -4.52 10.43 -32.46
N SER A 130 -3.92 11.08 -31.47
CA SER A 130 -2.89 10.51 -30.60
C SER A 130 -3.38 9.45 -29.61
N ILE A 131 -4.70 9.28 -29.43
CA ILE A 131 -5.26 8.27 -28.51
C ILE A 131 -4.76 6.87 -28.88
N GLN A 132 -4.71 6.55 -30.18
CA GLN A 132 -4.23 5.26 -30.66
C GLN A 132 -2.79 4.99 -30.23
N ASP A 133 -1.87 5.89 -30.60
CA ASP A 133 -0.43 5.68 -30.37
C ASP A 133 -0.12 5.57 -28.86
N LEU A 134 -0.77 6.40 -28.04
CA LEU A 134 -0.62 6.37 -26.59
C LEU A 134 -1.21 5.10 -25.97
N GLN A 135 -2.37 4.66 -26.45
CA GLN A 135 -3.01 3.44 -25.96
C GLN A 135 -2.18 2.20 -26.34
N GLU A 136 -1.73 2.09 -27.59
CA GLU A 136 -0.93 0.95 -28.05
C GLU A 136 0.38 0.83 -27.28
N GLU A 137 1.09 1.94 -27.04
CA GLU A 137 2.33 1.87 -26.26
C GLU A 137 2.06 1.55 -24.79
N ALA A 138 1.07 2.18 -24.17
CA ALA A 138 0.76 1.94 -22.76
C ALA A 138 0.33 0.48 -22.53
N GLU A 139 -0.53 -0.09 -23.39
CA GLU A 139 -0.91 -1.51 -23.34
C GLU A 139 0.30 -2.43 -23.53
N LYS A 140 1.22 -2.09 -24.44
CA LYS A 140 2.47 -2.84 -24.66
C LYS A 140 3.41 -2.82 -23.45
N LEU A 141 3.45 -1.70 -22.70
CA LEU A 141 4.18 -1.61 -21.43
C LEU A 141 3.46 -2.37 -20.30
N GLY A 142 2.15 -2.55 -20.41
CA GLY A 142 1.31 -3.32 -19.48
C GLY A 142 0.23 -2.51 -18.77
N TYR A 143 0.09 -1.22 -19.06
CA TYR A 143 -0.92 -0.36 -18.42
C TYR A 143 -2.33 -0.89 -18.68
N ALA A 144 -3.21 -0.66 -17.72
CA ALA A 144 -4.62 -0.52 -18.03
C ALA A 144 -4.82 0.86 -18.69
N VAL A 145 -5.55 0.94 -19.81
CA VAL A 145 -5.84 2.21 -20.50
C VAL A 145 -7.35 2.46 -20.49
N LEU A 146 -7.74 3.68 -20.14
CA LEU A 146 -9.13 4.12 -20.14
C LEU A 146 -9.25 5.46 -20.85
N VAL A 147 -10.17 5.55 -21.81
CA VAL A 147 -10.47 6.81 -22.51
C VAL A 147 -11.79 7.37 -22.00
N ALA A 148 -11.74 8.11 -20.88
CA ALA A 148 -12.93 8.55 -20.16
C ALA A 148 -12.72 9.90 -19.44
N GLU A 149 -13.82 10.52 -19.02
CA GLU A 149 -13.83 11.81 -18.32
C GLU A 149 -14.34 11.72 -16.87
N GLY A 150 -14.63 10.52 -16.36
CA GLY A 150 -15.29 10.31 -15.07
C GLY A 150 -14.34 9.94 -13.94
N SER A 151 -14.22 10.80 -12.92
CA SER A 151 -13.46 10.52 -11.70
C SER A 151 -14.03 9.34 -10.89
N ALA A 152 -15.35 9.12 -10.93
CA ALA A 152 -16.01 8.03 -10.19
C ALA A 152 -15.53 6.64 -10.64
N LEU A 153 -15.34 6.44 -11.95
CA LEU A 153 -14.87 5.18 -12.50
C LEU A 153 -13.41 4.92 -12.14
N VAL A 154 -12.58 5.95 -12.21
CA VAL A 154 -11.17 5.88 -11.77
C VAL A 154 -11.10 5.43 -10.31
N MET A 155 -11.93 6.01 -9.43
CA MET A 155 -11.97 5.61 -8.03
C MET A 155 -12.46 4.18 -7.83
N ALA A 156 -13.46 3.73 -8.58
CA ALA A 156 -13.92 2.35 -8.52
C ALA A 156 -12.80 1.37 -8.92
N ILE A 157 -12.03 1.69 -9.96
CA ILE A 157 -10.90 0.87 -10.43
C ILE A 157 -9.78 0.83 -9.38
N VAL A 158 -9.41 1.98 -8.80
CA VAL A 158 -8.42 2.05 -7.73
C VAL A 158 -8.87 1.21 -6.52
N GLN A 159 -10.14 1.31 -6.12
CA GLN A 159 -10.68 0.56 -4.99
C GLN A 159 -10.64 -0.96 -5.18
N THR A 160 -10.46 -1.46 -6.42
CA THR A 160 -10.21 -2.88 -6.65
C THR A 160 -8.84 -3.35 -6.17
N GLY A 161 -7.90 -2.43 -5.90
CA GLY A 161 -6.52 -2.73 -5.51
C GLY A 161 -5.63 -3.23 -6.67
N LYS A 162 -6.12 -3.16 -7.91
CA LYS A 162 -5.36 -3.56 -9.11
C LYS A 162 -4.48 -2.44 -9.67
N ILE A 163 -4.81 -1.19 -9.36
CA ILE A 163 -4.11 0.00 -9.83
C ILE A 163 -3.56 0.72 -8.62
N ASP A 164 -2.24 0.94 -8.62
CA ASP A 164 -1.51 1.63 -7.55
C ASP A 164 -1.02 3.01 -7.99
N ALA A 165 -1.12 3.36 -9.28
CA ALA A 165 -0.66 4.63 -9.80
C ALA A 165 -1.41 5.05 -11.07
N ILE A 166 -1.54 6.36 -11.30
CA ILE A 166 -2.30 6.92 -12.41
C ILE A 166 -1.45 7.93 -13.19
N VAL A 167 -1.42 7.76 -14.51
CA VAL A 167 -1.00 8.79 -15.46
C VAL A 167 -2.25 9.39 -16.08
N GLY A 168 -2.50 10.67 -15.84
CA GLY A 168 -3.71 11.35 -16.30
C GLY A 168 -3.41 12.42 -17.35
N VAL A 169 -4.14 12.42 -18.46
CA VAL A 169 -4.19 13.54 -19.40
C VAL A 169 -5.55 14.21 -19.28
N SER A 170 -5.62 15.48 -18.90
CA SER A 170 -6.91 16.17 -18.72
C SER A 170 -6.76 17.69 -18.65
N CYS A 171 -7.87 18.43 -18.75
CA CYS A 171 -7.85 19.88 -18.59
C CYS A 171 -7.74 20.26 -17.10
N LEU A 172 -7.21 21.45 -16.82
CA LEU A 172 -6.95 21.91 -15.45
C LEU A 172 -8.19 21.82 -14.54
N SER A 173 -9.35 22.23 -15.04
CA SER A 173 -10.62 22.21 -14.29
C SER A 173 -11.12 20.82 -13.89
N VAL A 174 -10.72 19.77 -14.62
CA VAL A 174 -11.04 18.38 -14.27
C VAL A 174 -9.98 17.82 -13.32
N LEU A 175 -8.71 18.13 -13.56
CA LEU A 175 -7.60 17.73 -12.68
C LEU A 175 -7.83 18.25 -11.26
N GLU A 176 -8.15 19.53 -11.09
CA GLU A 176 -8.47 20.17 -9.79
C GLU A 176 -9.53 19.41 -8.99
N LYS A 177 -10.55 18.87 -9.66
CA LYS A 177 -11.63 18.10 -9.02
C LYS A 177 -11.21 16.68 -8.65
N ALA A 178 -10.17 16.14 -9.29
CA ALA A 178 -9.65 14.81 -9.01
C ALA A 178 -8.69 14.79 -7.80
N PHE A 179 -8.01 15.90 -7.48
CA PHE A 179 -7.02 15.97 -6.40
C PHE A 179 -7.51 15.45 -5.05
N PRO A 180 -8.68 15.87 -4.51
CA PRO A 180 -9.11 15.43 -3.18
C PRO A 180 -9.27 13.90 -3.09
N TYR A 181 -9.65 13.26 -4.19
CA TYR A 181 -9.80 11.81 -4.24
C TYR A 181 -8.44 11.11 -4.26
N MET A 182 -7.50 11.60 -5.08
CA MET A 182 -6.13 11.07 -5.15
C MET A 182 -5.38 11.26 -3.82
N GLU A 183 -5.56 12.41 -3.18
CA GLU A 183 -5.04 12.72 -1.85
C GLU A 183 -5.58 11.75 -0.80
N SER A 184 -6.91 11.59 -0.73
CA SER A 184 -7.56 10.72 0.27
C SER A 184 -7.17 9.24 0.17
N ALA A 185 -6.89 8.78 -1.04
CA ALA A 185 -6.46 7.41 -1.31
C ALA A 185 -4.92 7.28 -1.39
N ALA A 186 -4.19 8.39 -1.21
CA ALA A 186 -2.75 8.50 -1.33
C ALA A 186 -2.17 7.89 -2.63
N ILE A 187 -2.89 7.94 -3.74
CA ILE A 187 -2.46 7.28 -4.99
C ILE A 187 -1.46 8.18 -5.73
N PRO A 188 -0.27 7.68 -6.11
CA PRO A 188 0.62 8.36 -7.04
C PRO A 188 -0.10 8.76 -8.32
N GLY A 189 -0.18 10.08 -8.55
CA GLY A 189 -0.85 10.67 -9.71
C GLY A 189 0.05 11.66 -10.43
N VAL A 190 0.42 11.35 -11.67
CA VAL A 190 1.13 12.29 -12.54
C VAL A 190 0.18 12.73 -13.65
N ALA A 191 -0.06 14.03 -13.75
CA ALA A 191 -0.96 14.62 -14.72
C ALA A 191 -0.22 15.47 -15.76
N VAL A 192 -0.67 15.38 -17.01
CA VAL A 192 -0.25 16.22 -18.14
C VAL A 192 -1.46 17.06 -18.58
N PRO A 193 -1.45 18.39 -18.36
CA PRO A 193 -2.54 19.27 -18.75
C PRO A 193 -2.77 19.31 -20.27
N LEU A 194 -4.05 19.28 -20.68
CA LEU A 194 -4.47 19.65 -22.02
C LEU A 194 -4.25 21.13 -22.27
N LEU A 195 -3.91 21.50 -23.51
CA LEU A 195 -3.69 22.89 -23.91
C LEU A 195 -4.99 23.67 -24.11
N GLN A 196 -6.11 22.99 -24.37
CA GLN A 196 -7.46 23.59 -24.46
C GLN A 196 -8.45 22.86 -23.53
N ASP A 197 -9.54 23.54 -23.20
CA ASP A 197 -10.61 23.03 -22.32
C ASP A 197 -12.01 23.04 -22.96
N ASP A 198 -12.11 23.40 -24.25
CA ASP A 198 -13.37 23.45 -25.00
C ASP A 198 -13.87 22.09 -25.51
N CYS A 199 -13.22 21.02 -25.05
CA CYS A 199 -13.63 19.62 -25.24
C CYS A 199 -13.77 19.14 -26.69
N LYS A 200 -13.22 19.88 -27.66
CA LYS A 200 -13.24 19.50 -29.07
C LYS A 200 -11.84 19.61 -29.69
N ASP A 201 -11.35 18.51 -30.26
CA ASP A 201 -10.09 18.46 -31.01
C ASP A 201 -8.93 19.15 -30.26
N VAL A 202 -8.80 18.84 -28.96
CA VAL A 202 -7.83 19.48 -28.07
C VAL A 202 -6.45 18.85 -28.23
N THR A 203 -5.41 19.60 -27.88
CA THR A 203 -4.01 19.17 -27.97
C THR A 203 -3.35 19.06 -26.60
N VAL A 204 -2.20 18.39 -26.57
CA VAL A 204 -1.39 18.14 -25.36
C VAL A 204 0.08 18.14 -25.76
N ASP A 205 0.98 18.43 -24.82
CA ASP A 205 2.42 18.22 -25.04
C ASP A 205 2.72 16.72 -25.14
N LEU A 206 2.64 16.16 -26.36
CA LEU A 206 2.77 14.72 -26.59
C LEU A 206 4.09 14.15 -26.06
N ASP A 207 5.21 14.83 -26.31
CA ASP A 207 6.54 14.38 -25.84
C ASP A 207 6.58 14.23 -24.31
N TRP A 208 5.83 15.05 -23.57
CA TRP A 208 5.73 14.93 -22.12
C TRP A 208 4.87 13.73 -21.71
N VAL A 209 3.75 13.46 -22.41
CA VAL A 209 2.98 12.23 -22.17
C VAL A 209 3.86 11.01 -22.40
N TRP A 210 4.63 10.99 -23.50
CA TRP A 210 5.59 9.93 -23.81
C TRP A 210 6.66 9.76 -22.72
N GLU A 211 7.21 10.85 -22.19
CA GLU A 211 8.15 10.80 -21.05
C GLU A 211 7.52 10.14 -19.83
N VAL A 212 6.29 10.55 -19.48
CA VAL A 212 5.61 10.09 -18.24
C VAL A 212 5.21 8.63 -18.33
N ILE A 213 4.67 8.15 -19.46
CA ILE A 213 4.28 6.73 -19.60
C ILE A 213 5.48 5.77 -19.52
N HIS A 214 6.69 6.25 -19.83
CA HIS A 214 7.94 5.48 -19.77
C HIS A 214 8.72 5.63 -18.46
N LEU A 215 8.18 6.33 -17.46
CA LEU A 215 8.88 6.50 -16.18
C LEU A 215 9.10 5.15 -15.49
N THR A 216 10.35 4.86 -15.12
CA THR A 216 10.73 3.66 -14.34
C THR A 216 11.77 4.03 -13.30
N SER A 217 11.70 3.38 -12.15
CA SER A 217 12.74 3.42 -11.13
C SER A 217 13.43 2.05 -11.04
N ASP A 218 14.71 2.06 -10.63
CA ASP A 218 15.38 0.83 -10.17
C ASP A 218 14.83 0.37 -8.81
N ASP A 219 14.19 1.28 -8.06
CA ASP A 219 13.47 0.98 -6.83
C ASP A 219 12.18 0.22 -7.15
N ARG A 220 12.12 -1.03 -6.68
CA ARG A 220 10.97 -1.94 -6.83
C ARG A 220 10.14 -2.07 -5.56
N THR A 221 10.33 -1.16 -4.60
CA THR A 221 9.48 -1.13 -3.41
C THR A 221 8.03 -0.87 -3.82
N TYR A 222 7.13 -1.66 -3.25
CA TYR A 222 5.69 -1.53 -3.46
C TYR A 222 5.00 -1.25 -2.14
N ARG A 223 3.78 -0.75 -2.23
CA ARG A 223 2.93 -0.55 -1.06
C ARG A 223 2.20 -1.84 -0.73
N LEU A 224 2.30 -2.25 0.52
CA LEU A 224 1.52 -3.36 1.04
C LEU A 224 0.07 -2.92 1.26
N ASN A 225 -0.88 -3.69 0.73
CA ASN A 225 -2.28 -3.57 1.13
C ASN A 225 -2.46 -4.17 2.53
N LEU A 226 -2.19 -3.34 3.55
CA LEU A 226 -2.22 -3.74 4.95
C LEU A 226 -3.61 -4.19 5.43
N ASP A 227 -4.69 -3.64 4.87
CA ASP A 227 -6.05 -4.04 5.26
C ASP A 227 -6.43 -5.42 4.72
N THR A 228 -6.10 -5.70 3.45
CA THR A 228 -6.26 -7.04 2.87
C THR A 228 -5.41 -8.05 3.63
N LEU A 229 -4.15 -7.73 3.90
CA LEU A 229 -3.25 -8.62 4.63
C LEU A 229 -3.74 -8.86 6.07
N ARG A 230 -4.23 -7.82 6.77
CA ARG A 230 -4.81 -7.98 8.10
C ARG A 230 -6.03 -8.89 8.08
N THR A 231 -6.88 -8.75 7.06
CA THR A 231 -8.07 -9.60 6.87
C THR A 231 -7.66 -11.04 6.61
N GLU A 232 -6.67 -11.26 5.73
CA GLU A 232 -6.12 -12.60 5.46
C GLU A 232 -5.58 -13.24 6.75
N VAL A 233 -4.79 -12.53 7.54
CA VAL A 233 -4.21 -13.03 8.80
C VAL A 233 -5.30 -13.43 9.81
N GLN A 234 -6.41 -12.69 9.88
CA GLN A 234 -7.54 -13.04 10.76
C GLN A 234 -8.14 -14.40 10.41
N THR A 235 -8.23 -14.74 9.11
CA THR A 235 -8.78 -16.04 8.67
C THR A 235 -7.93 -17.24 9.11
N TRP A 236 -6.64 -17.04 9.44
CA TRP A 236 -5.76 -18.12 9.89
C TRP A 236 -6.13 -18.65 11.29
N PHE A 237 -6.91 -17.88 12.05
CA PHE A 237 -7.37 -18.22 13.40
C PHE A 237 -8.80 -18.78 13.43
N GLU A 238 -9.44 -18.96 12.27
CA GLU A 238 -10.68 -19.71 12.16
C GLU A 238 -10.45 -21.19 12.49
N SER A 239 -11.49 -21.88 12.97
CA SER A 239 -11.35 -23.26 13.49
C SER A 239 -10.79 -24.24 12.45
N ASP A 240 -11.21 -24.14 11.19
CA ASP A 240 -10.74 -25.01 10.12
C ASP A 240 -9.28 -24.72 9.74
N SER A 241 -8.90 -23.43 9.68
CA SER A 241 -7.51 -23.00 9.46
C SER A 241 -6.58 -23.48 10.57
N LEU A 242 -6.99 -23.34 11.84
CA LEU A 242 -6.22 -23.84 12.98
C LEU A 242 -6.09 -25.37 12.94
N ALA A 243 -7.13 -26.10 12.53
CA ALA A 243 -7.05 -27.54 12.36
C ALA A 243 -6.08 -27.95 11.23
N ALA A 244 -6.03 -27.19 10.14
CA ALA A 244 -5.08 -27.41 9.06
C ALA A 244 -3.62 -27.11 9.49
N ILE A 245 -3.41 -26.04 10.26
CA ILE A 245 -2.08 -25.59 10.70
C ILE A 245 -1.53 -26.43 11.84
N MET A 246 -2.36 -26.72 12.85
CA MET A 246 -1.96 -27.39 14.09
C MET A 246 -2.28 -28.90 14.12
N GLY A 247 -2.95 -29.44 13.09
CA GLY A 247 -3.50 -30.81 13.07
C GLY A 247 -4.87 -30.88 13.77
N PRO A 248 -5.58 -32.02 13.81
CA PRO A 248 -6.87 -32.16 14.50
C PRO A 248 -6.76 -32.18 16.03
N ALA A 249 -7.79 -31.73 16.76
CA ALA A 249 -7.82 -31.73 18.22
C ALA A 249 -8.30 -33.09 18.74
N ALA A 250 -7.40 -33.89 19.32
CA ALA A 250 -7.72 -35.23 19.78
C ALA A 250 -8.32 -35.23 21.19
N SER A 251 -7.85 -34.33 22.05
CA SER A 251 -8.21 -34.24 23.48
C SER A 251 -9.11 -33.05 23.80
N GLU A 252 -9.71 -33.07 24.99
CA GLU A 252 -10.51 -31.94 25.48
C GLU A 252 -9.64 -30.70 25.73
N THR A 253 -8.44 -30.88 26.28
CA THR A 253 -7.49 -29.78 26.50
C THR A 253 -7.14 -29.07 25.19
N GLU A 254 -6.88 -29.82 24.11
CA GLU A 254 -6.62 -29.24 22.79
C GLU A 254 -7.84 -28.49 22.24
N ARG A 255 -9.06 -28.99 22.48
CA ARG A 255 -10.29 -28.29 22.06
C ARG A 255 -10.46 -26.97 22.79
N ILE A 256 -10.24 -26.95 24.11
CA ILE A 256 -10.29 -25.72 24.93
C ILE A 256 -9.21 -24.73 24.46
N ALA A 257 -7.96 -25.18 24.31
CA ALA A 257 -6.84 -24.35 23.87
C ALA A 257 -7.08 -23.71 22.49
N ARG A 258 -7.60 -24.48 21.52
CA ARG A 258 -7.91 -23.97 20.18
C ARG A 258 -9.10 -23.05 20.16
N SER A 259 -10.13 -23.33 20.96
CA SER A 259 -11.25 -22.42 21.12
C SER A 259 -10.76 -21.08 21.67
N TRP A 260 -9.89 -21.08 22.69
CA TRP A 260 -9.26 -19.88 23.22
C TRP A 260 -8.40 -19.13 22.20
N LEU A 261 -7.58 -19.86 21.43
CA LEU A 261 -6.75 -19.28 20.36
C LEU A 261 -7.60 -18.61 19.28
N ALA A 262 -8.72 -19.23 18.91
CA ALA A 262 -9.68 -18.73 17.93
C ALA A 262 -10.51 -17.54 18.42
N LYS A 263 -10.69 -17.36 19.75
CA LYS A 263 -11.39 -16.19 20.32
C LYS A 263 -10.75 -14.88 19.88
N ASP A 264 -11.57 -13.83 19.87
CA ASP A 264 -11.27 -12.49 19.37
C ASP A 264 -9.90 -11.92 19.80
N GLY A 265 -9.38 -10.99 19.02
CA GLY A 265 -8.09 -10.35 19.19
C GLY A 265 -7.70 -9.53 17.96
N LYS A 266 -6.96 -8.44 18.16
CA LYS A 266 -6.50 -7.60 17.04
C LYS A 266 -5.45 -8.28 16.15
N ARG A 267 -4.85 -9.38 16.60
CA ARG A 267 -3.84 -10.18 15.88
C ARG A 267 -2.65 -9.35 15.38
N TRP A 268 -2.22 -8.34 16.15
CA TRP A 268 -1.13 -7.46 15.74
C TRP A 268 0.20 -8.17 15.55
N ARG A 269 0.53 -9.14 16.40
CA ARG A 269 1.80 -9.87 16.34
C ARG A 269 1.87 -10.81 15.13
N PRO A 270 0.90 -11.70 14.88
CA PRO A 270 0.90 -12.49 13.64
C PRO A 270 0.80 -11.61 12.38
N PHE A 271 0.08 -10.49 12.43
CA PHE A 271 0.03 -9.53 11.34
C PHE A 271 1.40 -8.92 11.05
N LEU A 272 2.15 -8.54 12.10
CA LEU A 272 3.51 -7.99 11.95
C LEU A 272 4.47 -9.00 11.33
N ALA A 273 4.40 -10.28 11.73
CA ALA A 273 5.19 -11.34 11.12
C ALA A 273 4.88 -11.50 9.62
N ALA A 274 3.60 -11.45 9.24
CA ALA A 274 3.18 -11.51 7.85
C ALA A 274 3.65 -10.27 7.05
N CYS A 275 3.57 -9.07 7.63
CA CYS A 275 4.07 -7.84 7.02
C CYS A 275 5.58 -7.91 6.74
N ALA A 276 6.36 -8.36 7.72
CA ALA A 276 7.81 -8.48 7.58
C ALA A 276 8.19 -9.43 6.43
N TRP A 277 7.56 -10.61 6.38
CA TRP A 277 7.79 -11.58 5.30
C TRP A 277 7.42 -10.99 3.94
N LYS A 278 6.25 -10.35 3.87
CA LYS A 278 5.73 -9.78 2.62
C LYS A 278 6.64 -8.66 2.11
N ALA A 279 7.11 -7.78 2.99
CA ALA A 279 8.02 -6.69 2.64
C ALA A 279 9.36 -7.15 2.03
N MET A 280 9.74 -8.42 2.20
CA MET A 280 10.96 -9.01 1.63
C MET A 280 10.72 -9.72 0.29
N GLN A 281 9.48 -9.81 -0.19
CA GLN A 281 9.17 -10.42 -1.48
C GLN A 281 9.30 -9.39 -2.60
N ASP A 282 9.76 -9.81 -3.78
CA ASP A 282 9.82 -8.95 -4.96
C ASP A 282 8.43 -8.66 -5.57
N ASP A 283 7.46 -9.56 -5.35
CA ASP A 283 6.10 -9.45 -5.88
C ASP A 283 5.06 -9.32 -4.74
N PRO A 284 4.28 -8.21 -4.68
CA PRO A 284 3.20 -8.01 -3.71
C PRO A 284 2.11 -9.07 -3.76
N GLU A 285 1.97 -9.81 -4.86
CA GLU A 285 0.94 -10.84 -5.00
C GLU A 285 1.47 -12.24 -4.62
N THR A 286 2.75 -12.35 -4.21
CA THR A 286 3.34 -13.64 -3.78
C THR A 286 2.53 -14.24 -2.63
N PRO A 287 1.88 -15.40 -2.80
CA PRO A 287 1.02 -15.96 -1.78
C PRO A 287 1.82 -16.33 -0.53
N ILE A 288 1.25 -16.09 0.65
CA ILE A 288 1.92 -16.40 1.92
C ILE A 288 1.99 -17.92 2.10
N PRO A 289 3.19 -18.50 2.23
CA PRO A 289 3.36 -19.94 2.34
C PRO A 289 2.99 -20.45 3.74
N ASP A 290 2.69 -21.75 3.82
CA ASP A 290 2.20 -22.37 5.07
C ASP A 290 3.17 -22.26 6.25
N HIS A 291 4.47 -22.20 5.99
CA HIS A 291 5.46 -22.02 7.06
C HIS A 291 5.34 -20.66 7.73
N VAL A 292 5.01 -19.59 6.99
CA VAL A 292 4.75 -18.25 7.57
C VAL A 292 3.46 -18.27 8.38
N LYS A 293 2.41 -18.95 7.91
CA LYS A 293 1.17 -19.13 8.68
C LYS A 293 1.42 -19.86 10.00
N LYS A 294 2.22 -20.94 9.97
CA LYS A 294 2.65 -21.65 11.19
C LYS A 294 3.38 -20.75 12.17
N ILE A 295 4.29 -19.90 11.69
CA ILE A 295 5.01 -18.92 12.51
C ILE A 295 4.06 -17.88 13.10
N ALA A 296 3.14 -17.34 12.30
CA ALA A 296 2.14 -16.40 12.79
C ALA A 296 1.26 -17.01 13.89
N VAL A 297 0.79 -18.26 13.70
CA VAL A 297 0.04 -18.98 14.74
C VAL A 297 0.90 -19.26 15.97
N ALA A 298 2.18 -19.61 15.80
CA ALA A 298 3.10 -19.82 16.93
C ALA A 298 3.25 -18.56 17.81
N VAL A 299 3.43 -17.40 17.17
CA VAL A 299 3.55 -16.11 17.87
C VAL A 299 2.26 -15.78 18.63
N GLU A 300 1.09 -16.07 18.04
CA GLU A 300 -0.19 -15.85 18.71
C GLU A 300 -0.43 -16.87 19.84
N CYS A 301 0.06 -18.11 19.72
CA CYS A 301 0.04 -19.08 20.82
C CYS A 301 0.76 -18.53 22.05
N PHE A 302 1.95 -17.93 21.89
CA PHE A 302 2.66 -17.30 23.01
C PHE A 302 1.87 -16.16 23.62
N HIS A 303 1.24 -15.31 22.81
CA HIS A 303 0.42 -14.22 23.31
C HIS A 303 -0.82 -14.71 24.06
N LYS A 304 -1.54 -15.69 23.50
CA LYS A 304 -2.75 -16.23 24.12
C LYS A 304 -2.43 -17.05 25.37
N ALA A 305 -1.26 -17.69 25.43
CA ALA A 305 -0.75 -18.33 26.64
C ALA A 305 -0.50 -17.29 27.74
N SER A 306 0.21 -16.19 27.43
CA SER A 306 0.47 -15.14 28.42
C SER A 306 -0.82 -14.54 28.96
N LEU A 307 -1.81 -14.27 28.11
CA LEU A 307 -3.11 -13.75 28.57
C LEU A 307 -3.84 -14.70 29.52
N VAL A 308 -3.74 -16.02 29.32
CA VAL A 308 -4.38 -16.98 30.23
C VAL A 308 -3.73 -16.94 31.61
N HIS A 309 -2.40 -16.83 31.65
CA HIS A 309 -1.65 -16.73 32.90
C HIS A 309 -1.86 -15.35 33.56
N ASP A 310 -1.78 -14.26 32.79
CA ASP A 310 -2.05 -12.89 33.24
C ASP A 310 -3.46 -12.78 33.83
N ASP A 311 -4.50 -13.32 33.17
CA ASP A 311 -5.88 -13.30 33.68
C ASP A 311 -5.98 -13.93 35.09
N ILE A 312 -5.16 -14.95 35.37
CA ILE A 312 -5.12 -15.63 36.68
C ILE A 312 -4.31 -14.82 37.69
N GLU A 313 -3.18 -14.25 37.25
CA GLU A 313 -2.28 -13.45 38.10
C GLU A 313 -2.93 -12.14 38.55
N ASP A 314 -3.72 -11.53 37.67
CA ASP A 314 -4.41 -10.24 37.87
C ASP A 314 -5.82 -10.40 38.49
N ASP A 315 -6.32 -11.63 38.64
CA ASP A 315 -7.70 -11.95 39.10
C ASP A 315 -8.79 -11.34 38.18
N ASP A 316 -8.53 -11.34 36.86
CA ASP A 316 -9.39 -10.76 35.83
C ASP A 316 -10.50 -11.75 35.41
N ASP A 317 -11.72 -11.55 35.88
CA ASP A 317 -12.87 -12.44 35.57
C ASP A 317 -13.37 -12.37 34.11
N ILE A 318 -12.98 -11.35 33.34
CA ILE A 318 -13.55 -11.05 32.02
C ILE A 318 -12.45 -10.71 31.01
N ARG A 319 -12.50 -11.37 29.83
CA ARG A 319 -11.64 -11.09 28.68
C ARG A 319 -12.47 -11.11 27.40
N TYR A 320 -12.26 -10.11 26.54
CA TYR A 320 -13.05 -9.92 25.30
C TYR A 320 -14.56 -9.83 25.51
N GLY A 321 -15.01 -9.34 26.68
CA GLY A 321 -16.45 -9.25 27.01
C GLY A 321 -17.08 -10.58 27.40
N GLU A 322 -16.31 -11.66 27.51
CA GLU A 322 -16.72 -12.98 27.98
C GLU A 322 -15.98 -13.35 29.27
N PRO A 323 -16.46 -14.34 30.04
CA PRO A 323 -15.72 -14.81 31.21
C PRO A 323 -14.32 -15.32 30.82
N ALA A 324 -13.30 -14.98 31.61
CA ALA A 324 -11.93 -15.44 31.40
C ALA A 324 -11.83 -16.98 31.50
N LEU A 325 -10.75 -17.55 30.96
CA LEU A 325 -10.62 -19.00 30.84
C LEU A 325 -10.67 -19.71 32.20
N HIS A 326 -10.05 -19.10 33.23
CA HIS A 326 -10.03 -19.64 34.59
C HIS A 326 -11.41 -19.54 35.27
N THR A 327 -12.20 -18.51 34.95
CA THR A 327 -13.59 -18.37 35.42
C THR A 327 -14.49 -19.44 34.78
N GLN A 328 -14.25 -19.79 33.51
CA GLN A 328 -15.04 -20.80 32.77
C GLN A 328 -14.71 -22.24 33.16
N HIS A 329 -13.43 -22.57 33.27
CA HIS A 329 -12.94 -23.95 33.39
C HIS A 329 -12.21 -24.23 34.71
N GLY A 330 -12.03 -23.22 35.56
CA GLY A 330 -11.21 -23.30 36.77
C GLY A 330 -9.72 -23.07 36.50
N THR A 331 -9.03 -22.54 37.50
CA THR A 331 -7.62 -22.15 37.45
C THR A 331 -6.70 -23.29 36.99
N ALA A 332 -6.91 -24.51 37.48
CA ALA A 332 -6.04 -25.65 37.13
C ALA A 332 -6.10 -26.00 35.63
N ILE A 333 -7.28 -25.94 35.01
CA ILE A 333 -7.42 -26.19 33.57
C ILE A 333 -6.84 -25.02 32.77
N ALA A 334 -7.11 -23.79 33.19
CA ALA A 334 -6.59 -22.61 32.51
C ALA A 334 -5.06 -22.57 32.51
N LEU A 335 -4.40 -22.80 33.65
CA LEU A 335 -2.94 -22.90 33.74
C LEU A 335 -2.38 -23.91 32.73
N ASN A 336 -2.94 -25.12 32.72
CA ASN A 336 -2.50 -26.19 31.83
C ASN A 336 -2.78 -25.87 30.34
N VAL A 337 -3.82 -25.10 30.02
CA VAL A 337 -4.08 -24.63 28.65
C VAL A 337 -3.03 -23.60 28.23
N GLY A 338 -2.64 -22.68 29.11
CA GLY A 338 -1.53 -21.76 28.85
C GLY A 338 -0.22 -22.50 28.58
N ASP A 339 0.09 -23.52 29.38
CA ASP A 339 1.29 -24.37 29.19
C ASP A 339 1.27 -25.13 27.86
N LEU A 340 0.09 -25.65 27.47
CA LEU A 340 -0.07 -26.33 26.18
C LEU A 340 0.17 -25.36 25.02
N LEU A 341 -0.44 -24.18 25.04
CA LEU A 341 -0.27 -23.17 23.99
C LEU A 341 1.19 -22.72 23.88
N LEU A 342 1.88 -22.59 25.02
CA LEU A 342 3.30 -22.29 25.04
C LEU A 342 4.12 -23.39 24.33
N GLY A 343 3.86 -24.66 24.65
CA GLY A 343 4.49 -25.80 23.99
C GLY A 343 4.18 -25.86 22.49
N ASP A 344 2.93 -25.61 22.11
CA ASP A 344 2.48 -25.56 20.72
C ASP A 344 3.19 -24.46 19.92
N GLY A 345 3.44 -23.29 20.52
CA GLY A 345 4.21 -22.23 19.85
C GLY A 345 5.61 -22.69 19.45
N TYR A 346 6.37 -23.31 20.36
CA TYR A 346 7.70 -23.84 20.04
C TYR A 346 7.65 -25.00 19.06
N ARG A 347 6.67 -25.90 19.20
CA ARG A 347 6.46 -27.02 18.27
C ARG A 347 6.22 -26.52 16.85
N LEU A 348 5.34 -25.53 16.67
CA LEU A 348 5.03 -24.95 15.37
C LEU A 348 6.25 -24.30 14.70
N ILE A 349 7.12 -23.64 15.48
CA ILE A 349 8.41 -23.14 14.98
C ILE A 349 9.28 -24.32 14.53
N GLY A 350 9.40 -25.36 15.36
CA GLY A 350 10.14 -26.59 15.05
C GLY A 350 9.67 -27.31 13.77
N GLU A 351 8.37 -27.23 13.47
CA GLU A 351 7.71 -27.91 12.35
C GLU A 351 7.44 -26.99 11.15
N CYS A 352 7.97 -25.76 11.16
CA CYS A 352 7.70 -24.79 10.08
C CYS A 352 8.32 -25.24 8.75
N ASN A 353 9.44 -25.95 8.78
CA ASN A 353 10.16 -26.46 7.60
C ASN A 353 10.42 -25.39 6.52
N ALA A 354 10.68 -24.15 6.93
CA ALA A 354 10.95 -23.03 6.02
C ALA A 354 12.32 -23.21 5.31
N PRO A 355 12.39 -23.10 3.97
CA PRO A 355 13.65 -23.23 3.22
C PRO A 355 14.67 -22.15 3.59
N GLY A 356 15.93 -22.54 3.77
CA GLY A 356 17.03 -21.58 4.03
C GLY A 356 17.02 -20.93 5.42
N VAL A 357 16.08 -21.31 6.28
CA VAL A 357 15.92 -20.73 7.62
C VAL A 357 16.82 -21.41 8.65
N ASN A 358 17.40 -20.61 9.54
CA ASN A 358 18.13 -21.09 10.71
C ASN A 358 17.14 -21.34 11.87
N LEU A 359 16.59 -22.57 11.93
CA LEU A 359 15.63 -22.96 12.97
C LEU A 359 16.16 -22.74 14.40
N ALA A 360 17.44 -23.01 14.64
CA ALA A 360 18.05 -22.81 15.96
C ALA A 360 18.02 -21.33 16.37
N ALA A 361 18.29 -20.42 15.43
CA ALA A 361 18.22 -18.99 15.69
C ALA A 361 16.78 -18.53 15.97
N MET A 362 15.77 -19.05 15.25
CA MET A 362 14.37 -18.72 15.52
C MET A 362 13.92 -19.18 16.91
N LEU A 363 14.25 -20.41 17.30
CA LEU A 363 13.93 -20.95 18.62
C LEU A 363 14.66 -20.18 19.72
N GLN A 364 15.91 -19.79 19.49
CA GLN A 364 16.68 -18.97 20.42
C GLN A 364 16.05 -17.57 20.59
N ALA A 365 15.62 -16.94 19.50
CA ALA A 365 14.93 -15.66 19.55
C ALA A 365 13.60 -15.76 20.31
N ALA A 366 12.79 -16.79 20.01
CA ALA A 366 11.54 -17.08 20.71
C ALA A 366 11.76 -17.24 22.22
N ALA A 367 12.73 -18.08 22.60
CA ALA A 367 13.03 -18.38 23.98
C ALA A 367 13.58 -17.18 24.75
N ALA A 368 14.45 -16.38 24.13
CA ALA A 368 14.97 -15.16 24.72
C ALA A 368 13.86 -14.11 24.91
N GLY A 369 13.01 -13.91 23.91
CA GLY A 369 11.88 -12.98 23.98
C GLY A 369 10.88 -13.38 25.06
N HIS A 370 10.53 -14.66 25.13
CA HIS A 370 9.65 -15.18 26.17
C HIS A 370 10.28 -15.06 27.57
N SER A 371 11.56 -15.40 27.74
CA SER A 371 12.25 -15.22 29.02
C SER A 371 12.23 -13.76 29.49
N THR A 372 12.44 -12.82 28.56
CA THR A 372 12.40 -11.38 28.86
C THR A 372 11.00 -10.92 29.25
N LEU A 373 9.96 -11.42 28.57
CA LEU A 373 8.56 -11.15 28.93
C LEU A 373 8.23 -11.62 30.35
N CYS A 374 8.63 -12.85 30.70
CA CYS A 374 8.40 -13.39 32.05
C CYS A 374 9.17 -12.61 33.12
N LEU A 375 10.38 -12.13 32.83
CA LEU A 375 11.12 -11.26 33.74
C LEU A 375 10.40 -9.93 33.95
N GLY A 376 9.84 -9.35 32.89
CA GLY A 376 9.03 -8.13 32.96
C GLY A 376 7.76 -8.30 33.79
N GLN A 377 6.98 -9.35 33.51
CA GLN A 377 5.78 -9.70 34.29
C GLN A 377 6.13 -9.99 35.75
N GLY A 378 7.17 -10.79 35.99
CA GLY A 378 7.65 -11.09 37.34
C GLY A 378 8.09 -9.84 38.11
N ALA A 379 8.71 -8.86 37.46
CA ALA A 379 9.09 -7.60 38.09
C ALA A 379 7.86 -6.79 38.56
N GLU A 380 6.81 -6.74 37.73
CA GLU A 380 5.52 -6.11 38.10
C GLU A 380 4.86 -6.83 39.28
N LEU A 381 4.77 -8.17 39.24
CA LEU A 381 4.18 -8.97 40.32
C LEU A 381 4.96 -8.84 41.63
N CYS A 382 6.30 -8.89 41.58
CA CYS A 382 7.14 -8.69 42.76
C CYS A 382 6.94 -7.30 43.37
N TRP A 383 6.80 -6.28 42.52
CA TRP A 383 6.50 -4.93 42.97
C TRP A 383 5.09 -4.83 43.57
N ALA A 384 4.08 -5.46 42.97
CA ALA A 384 2.71 -5.45 43.48
C ALA A 384 2.59 -6.07 44.89
N GLN A 385 3.40 -7.09 45.20
CA GLN A 385 3.46 -7.69 46.53
C GLN A 385 4.10 -6.77 47.59
N ASN A 386 5.03 -5.90 47.21
CA ASN A 386 5.67 -4.93 48.10
C ASN A 386 5.88 -3.57 47.41
N PRO A 387 4.82 -2.76 47.26
CA PRO A 387 4.88 -1.55 46.45
C PRO A 387 5.84 -0.52 47.03
N GLN A 388 6.83 -0.12 46.22
CA GLN A 388 7.75 0.98 46.52
C GLN A 388 7.70 2.02 45.40
N PRO A 389 7.99 3.32 45.67
CA PRO A 389 8.05 4.32 44.61
C PRO A 389 9.07 3.93 43.53
N LEU A 390 8.63 3.92 42.27
CA LEU A 390 9.49 3.70 41.11
C LEU A 390 9.75 5.03 40.40
N SER A 391 10.96 5.20 39.88
CA SER A 391 11.28 6.25 38.93
C SER A 391 10.61 5.99 37.59
N THR A 392 10.43 7.05 36.78
CA THR A 392 9.88 6.93 35.42
C THR A 392 10.64 5.93 34.56
N LEU A 393 11.98 5.84 34.71
CA LEU A 393 12.81 4.91 33.94
C LEU A 393 12.56 3.45 34.33
N GLU A 394 12.38 3.17 35.62
CA GLU A 394 12.07 1.81 36.10
C GLU A 394 10.69 1.35 35.62
N VAL A 395 9.70 2.24 35.66
CA VAL A 395 8.36 1.96 35.11
C VAL A 395 8.45 1.64 33.62
N LEU A 396 9.16 2.47 32.84
CA LEU A 396 9.33 2.24 31.41
C LEU A 396 10.06 0.93 31.12
N ASP A 397 11.05 0.54 31.92
CA ASP A 397 11.80 -0.69 31.69
C ASP A 397 10.97 -1.95 32.00
N ILE A 398 10.12 -1.93 33.03
CA ILE A 398 9.16 -3.02 33.30
C ILE A 398 8.22 -3.20 32.10
N PHE A 399 7.59 -2.13 31.62
CA PHE A 399 6.67 -2.22 30.48
C PHE A 399 7.36 -2.61 29.17
N ARG A 400 8.59 -2.12 28.96
CA ARG A 400 9.44 -2.50 27.82
C ARG A 400 9.67 -4.01 27.83
N GLN A 401 10.04 -4.60 28.97
CA GLN A 401 10.29 -6.03 29.06
C GLN A 401 9.00 -6.87 28.96
N LYS A 402 7.89 -6.42 29.55
CA LYS A 402 6.61 -7.15 29.50
C LYS A 402 6.00 -7.23 28.09
N THR A 403 6.18 -6.18 27.27
CA THR A 403 5.42 -6.06 26.00
C THR A 403 6.27 -6.17 24.74
N SER A 404 7.40 -5.45 24.69
CA SER A 404 8.18 -5.29 23.46
C SER A 404 8.80 -6.58 22.90
N PRO A 405 9.34 -7.51 23.72
CA PRO A 405 9.99 -8.71 23.21
C PRO A 405 9.07 -9.57 22.33
N ALA A 406 7.77 -9.61 22.63
CA ALA A 406 6.82 -10.37 21.82
C ALA A 406 6.63 -9.77 20.42
N PHE A 407 6.74 -8.44 20.27
CA PHE A 407 6.72 -7.76 18.97
C PHE A 407 8.05 -7.93 18.22
N GLU A 408 9.17 -7.87 18.93
CA GLU A 408 10.50 -8.13 18.36
C GLU A 408 10.59 -9.55 17.80
N VAL A 409 10.10 -10.55 18.56
CA VAL A 409 10.01 -11.95 18.10
C VAL A 409 9.12 -12.06 16.86
N ALA A 410 7.95 -11.43 16.86
CA ALA A 410 7.04 -11.46 15.72
C ALA A 410 7.68 -10.89 14.44
N LEU A 411 8.37 -9.76 14.56
CA LEU A 411 9.08 -9.12 13.44
C LEU A 411 10.23 -10.01 12.95
N ALA A 412 11.09 -10.46 13.87
CA ALA A 412 12.28 -11.24 13.54
C ALA A 412 11.95 -12.61 12.91
N MET A 413 10.82 -13.22 13.26
CA MET A 413 10.39 -14.48 12.67
C MET A 413 9.70 -14.34 11.31
N GLY A 414 9.26 -13.13 10.94
CA GLY A 414 8.71 -12.85 9.62
C GLY A 414 9.80 -12.64 8.56
N CYS A 415 10.99 -12.18 8.96
CA CYS A 415 12.16 -12.03 8.09
C CYS A 415 12.89 -13.37 7.89
#